data_AF-A0A1E8BA20-F1
#
_entry.id   AF-A0A1E8BA20-F1
#
_cell.length_a   1.000
_cell.length_b   1.000
_cell.length_c   1.000
_cell.angle_alpha   90.00
_cell.angle_beta   90.00
_cell.angle_gamma   90.00
#
_symmetry.space_group_name_H-M   'P 1'
#
loop_
_entity.id
_entity.type
_entity.pdbx_description
1 polymer ?
#
loop_
_entity_poly.entity_id
_entity_poly.type
_entity_poly.pdbx_seq_one_letter_code
_entity_poly.pdbx_strand_id
1 'polypeptide(L)'
;MSIFLVAARNILEIGTLGGYSTIWLARALPSGGRIVTLEASEKHAEIARSNIECANLNDRIEIRVGLALDSLQKIENEKYEPFDFIPH
;
A
#
# COMPACT_ATOMS: atom_id res chain seq x y z
N MET A 1 -8.33 12.63 8.06
CA MET A 1 -8.78 12.04 9.34
C MET A 1 -7.68 11.09 9.81
N SER A 2 -7.22 11.22 11.05
CA SER A 2 -5.91 10.81 11.56
C SER A 2 -5.68 9.29 11.68
N ILE A 3 -4.75 8.75 10.88
CA ILE A 3 -4.20 7.38 11.00
C ILE A 3 -3.62 7.10 12.41
N PHE A 4 -3.21 8.17 13.11
CA PHE A 4 -2.73 8.14 14.49
C PHE A 4 -3.75 7.59 15.50
N LEU A 5 -5.05 7.53 15.17
CA LEU A 5 -6.07 6.97 16.07
C LEU A 5 -6.19 5.44 15.99
N VAL A 6 -5.65 4.78 14.95
CA VAL A 6 -5.90 3.34 14.71
C VAL A 6 -4.65 2.46 14.92
N ALA A 7 -3.45 3.04 15.10
CA ALA A 7 -2.20 2.28 15.26
C ALA A 7 -2.03 1.16 14.19
N ALA A 8 -2.56 1.39 12.99
CA ALA A 8 -2.59 0.42 11.91
C ALA A 8 -1.17 -0.04 11.57
N ARG A 9 -0.99 -1.34 11.42
CA ARG A 9 0.29 -1.96 11.06
C ARG A 9 0.22 -2.62 9.69
N ASN A 10 -0.95 -3.04 9.25
CA ASN A 10 -1.16 -3.67 7.96
C ASN A 10 -2.24 -2.91 7.19
N ILE A 11 -1.84 -2.16 6.16
CA ILE A 11 -2.75 -1.33 5.36
C ILE A 11 -2.90 -1.93 3.97
N LEU A 12 -4.14 -1.95 3.46
CA LEU A 12 -4.42 -2.25 2.05
C LEU A 12 -4.96 -0.99 1.37
N GLU A 13 -4.29 -0.48 0.35
CA GLU A 13 -4.71 0.68 -0.45
C GLU A 13 -5.15 0.23 -1.85
N ILE A 14 -6.23 0.82 -2.38
CA ILE A 14 -6.73 0.57 -3.73
C ILE A 14 -6.54 1.84 -4.55
N GLY A 15 -5.68 1.78 -5.56
CA GLY A 15 -5.28 2.93 -6.38
C GLY A 15 -4.04 3.61 -5.82
N THR A 16 -2.88 3.39 -6.44
CA THR A 16 -1.61 3.98 -6.02
C THR A 16 -1.35 5.31 -6.74
N LEU A 17 -1.75 5.45 -8.01
CA LEU A 17 -1.41 6.58 -8.89
C LEU A 17 0.10 6.88 -8.84
N GLY A 18 0.50 8.02 -8.28
CA GLY A 18 1.89 8.41 -8.11
C GLY A 18 2.49 8.06 -6.74
N GLY A 19 1.74 7.41 -5.85
CA GLY A 19 2.22 6.98 -4.53
C GLY A 19 2.21 8.04 -3.43
N TYR A 20 1.55 9.20 -3.63
CA TYR A 20 1.54 10.29 -2.64
C TYR A 20 0.87 9.87 -1.32
N SER A 21 -0.35 9.33 -1.39
CA SER A 21 -1.08 8.82 -0.22
C SER A 21 -0.34 7.65 0.42
N THR A 22 0.16 6.72 -0.39
CA THR A 22 0.93 5.55 0.05
C THR A 22 2.15 5.96 0.87
N ILE A 23 2.93 6.93 0.39
CA ILE A 23 4.12 7.46 1.09
C ILE A 23 3.71 8.14 2.40
N TRP A 24 2.63 8.93 2.37
CA TRP A 24 2.14 9.62 3.57
C TRP A 24 1.72 8.62 4.65
N LEU A 25 0.99 7.57 4.27
CA LEU A 25 0.58 6.48 5.15
C LEU A 25 1.79 5.70 5.68
N ALA A 26 2.74 5.36 4.81
CA ALA A 26 3.90 4.54 5.19
C ALA A 26 4.83 5.24 6.18
N ARG A 27 4.91 6.58 6.16
CA ARG A 27 5.64 7.37 7.16
C ARG A 27 5.00 7.36 8.54
N ALA A 28 3.69 7.12 8.60
CA ALA A 28 2.94 7.09 9.86
C ALA A 28 2.88 5.68 10.48
N LEU A 29 3.36 4.65 9.77
CA LEU A 29 3.38 3.28 10.29
C LEU A 29 4.38 3.14 11.45
N PRO A 30 4.04 2.35 12.49
CA PRO A 30 5.01 1.93 13.48
C PRO A 30 6.06 0.98 12.87
N SER A 31 7.13 0.72 13.60
CA SER A 31 8.17 -0.22 13.16
C SER A 31 7.59 -1.61 12.83
N GLY A 32 7.98 -2.16 11.68
CA GLY A 32 7.45 -3.42 11.14
C GLY A 32 6.04 -3.34 10.56
N GLY A 33 5.45 -2.14 10.42
CA GLY A 33 4.23 -1.97 9.65
C GLY A 33 4.50 -2.10 8.14
N ARG A 34 3.46 -2.46 7.37
CA ARG A 34 3.49 -2.61 5.92
C ARG A 34 2.24 -2.05 5.24
N ILE A 35 2.39 -1.69 3.96
CA ILE A 35 1.30 -1.32 3.06
C ILE A 35 1.34 -2.23 1.84
N VAL A 36 0.21 -2.83 1.49
CA VAL A 36 -0.03 -3.39 0.16
C VAL A 36 -0.87 -2.37 -0.61
N THR A 37 -0.43 -1.94 -1.78
CA THR A 37 -1.18 -1.00 -2.62
C THR A 37 -1.42 -1.60 -4.01
N LEU A 38 -2.64 -1.46 -4.53
CA LEU A 38 -3.09 -2.06 -5.78
C LEU A 38 -3.16 -1.00 -6.87
N GLU A 39 -2.50 -1.21 -8.01
CA GLU A 39 -2.52 -0.29 -9.14
C GLU A 39 -2.82 -1.01 -10.44
N ALA A 40 -3.81 -0.53 -11.20
CA ALA A 40 -4.19 -1.16 -12.46
C ALA A 40 -3.28 -0.75 -13.62
N SER A 41 -2.72 0.46 -13.58
CA SER A 41 -1.87 1.02 -14.64
C SER A 41 -0.39 0.78 -14.35
N GLU A 42 0.29 -0.01 -15.18
CA GLU A 42 1.74 -0.22 -15.04
C GLU A 42 2.51 1.10 -15.06
N LYS A 43 2.10 2.06 -15.90
CA LYS A 43 2.70 3.40 -15.95
C LYS A 43 2.61 4.13 -14.60
N HIS A 44 1.48 4.02 -13.92
CA HIS A 44 1.32 4.62 -12.60
C HIS A 44 2.16 3.87 -11.56
N ALA A 45 2.16 2.53 -11.62
CA ALA A 45 2.98 1.71 -10.74
C ALA A 45 4.47 2.04 -10.86
N GLU A 46 4.99 2.26 -12.06
CA GLU A 46 6.38 2.71 -12.28
C GLU A 46 6.69 4.05 -11.62
N ILE A 47 5.80 5.04 -11.79
CA ILE A 47 5.94 6.36 -11.15
C ILE A 47 5.90 6.22 -9.62
N ALA A 48 4.96 5.42 -9.10
CA ALA A 48 4.84 5.16 -7.67
C ALA A 48 6.10 4.48 -7.11
N ARG A 49 6.64 3.45 -7.78
CA ARG A 49 7.89 2.79 -7.38
C ARG A 49 9.04 3.79 -7.28
N SER A 50 9.22 4.64 -8.29
CA SER A 50 10.27 5.67 -8.29
C SER A 50 10.11 6.65 -7.11
N ASN A 51 8.89 7.11 -6.84
CA ASN A 51 8.63 8.01 -5.72
C ASN A 51 8.83 7.34 -4.35
N ILE A 52 8.45 6.08 -4.20
CA ILE A 52 8.64 5.29 -2.97
C ILE A 52 10.13 5.05 -2.71
N GLU A 53 10.89 4.74 -3.76
CA GLU A 53 12.34 4.58 -3.68
C GLU A 53 13.02 5.89 -3.28
N CYS A 54 12.64 7.01 -3.90
CA CYS A 54 13.14 8.33 -3.52
C CYS A 54 12.80 8.69 -2.06
N ALA A 55 11.69 8.18 -1.54
CA ALA A 55 11.29 8.36 -0.15
C ALA A 55 11.95 7.37 0.83
N ASN A 56 12.73 6.39 0.34
CA ASN A 56 13.34 5.30 1.10
C ASN A 56 12.32 4.44 1.89
N LEU A 57 11.19 4.09 1.25
CA LEU A 57 10.11 3.33 1.89
C LEU A 57 9.85 1.97 1.22
N ASN A 58 10.75 1.51 0.35
CA ASN A 58 10.64 0.23 -0.37
C ASN A 58 10.59 -0.99 0.57
N ASP A 59 11.08 -0.86 1.81
CA ASP A 59 11.13 -1.94 2.80
C ASP A 59 9.75 -2.31 3.37
N ARG A 60 8.75 -1.44 3.19
CA ARG A 60 7.44 -1.57 3.83
C ARG A 60 6.25 -1.34 2.90
N ILE A 61 6.49 -1.05 1.62
CA ILE A 61 5.43 -0.85 0.64
C ILE A 61 5.56 -1.90 -0.46
N GLU A 62 4.48 -2.66 -0.66
CA GLU A 62 4.34 -3.64 -1.73
C GLU A 62 3.33 -3.11 -2.76
N ILE A 63 3.78 -2.88 -4.01
CA ILE A 63 2.88 -2.52 -5.13
C ILE A 63 2.50 -3.78 -5.89
N ARG A 64 1.21 -4.04 -6.03
CA ARG A 64 0.66 -5.10 -6.89
C ARG A 64 0.03 -4.49 -8.13
N VAL A 65 0.55 -4.85 -9.30
CA VAL A 65 0.00 -4.38 -10.57
C VAL A 65 -1.05 -5.33 -11.10
N GLY A 66 -2.19 -4.78 -11.50
CA GLY A 66 -3.31 -5.51 -12.07
C GLY A 66 -4.66 -4.98 -11.56
N LEU A 67 -5.74 -5.61 -12.00
CA LEU A 67 -7.06 -5.28 -11.48
C LEU A 67 -7.13 -5.54 -9.97
N ALA A 68 -7.78 -4.64 -9.25
CA ALA A 68 -7.92 -4.75 -7.81
C ALA A 68 -8.62 -6.07 -7.41
N LEU A 69 -9.66 -6.47 -8.15
CA LEU A 69 -10.39 -7.72 -7.90
C LEU A 69 -9.50 -8.96 -8.00
N ASP A 70 -8.65 -9.06 -9.02
CA ASP A 70 -7.73 -10.18 -9.20
C ASP A 70 -6.69 -10.22 -8.08
N SER A 71 -6.20 -9.04 -7.69
CA SER A 71 -5.22 -8.91 -6.60
C SER A 71 -5.84 -9.28 -5.25
N LEU A 72 -7.08 -8.89 -4.98
CA LEU A 72 -7.81 -9.24 -3.77
C LEU A 72 -8.02 -10.76 -3.65
N GLN A 73 -8.39 -11.44 -4.75
CA GLN A 73 -8.49 -12.91 -4.78
C GLN A 73 -7.16 -13.58 -4.47
N LYS A 74 -6.04 -13.05 -4.98
CA LYS A 74 -4.69 -13.57 -4.67
C LYS A 74 -4.35 -13.37 -3.20
N ILE A 75 -4.61 -12.18 -2.66
CA ILE A 75 -4.36 -11.83 -1.24
C ILE A 75 -5.12 -12.78 -0.31
N GLU A 76 -6.40 -13.07 -0.62
CA GLU A 76 -7.22 -14.02 0.14
C GLU A 76 -6.60 -15.42 0.16
N ASN A 77 -6.08 -15.88 -0.98
CA ASN A 77 -5.42 -17.19 -1.11
C ASN A 77 -4.04 -17.25 -0.44
N GLU A 78 -3.33 -16.12 -0.36
CA GLU A 78 -1.99 -16.00 0.23
C GLU A 78 -2.01 -15.93 1.77
N LYS A 79 -3.20 -15.89 2.39
CA LYS A 79 -3.40 -15.85 3.85
C LYS A 79 -2.64 -14.70 4.52
N TYR A 80 -2.78 -13.49 3.96
CA TYR A 80 -2.29 -12.28 4.63
C TYR A 80 -2.88 -12.17 6.04
N GLU A 81 -2.08 -11.69 7.00
CA GLU A 81 -2.61 -11.13 8.24
C GLU A 81 -3.73 -10.12 7.91
N PRO A 82 -4.77 -10.01 8.77
CA PRO A 82 -5.83 -9.03 8.56
C PRO A 82 -5.29 -7.62 8.32
N PHE A 83 -5.95 -6.87 7.44
CA PHE A 83 -5.66 -5.46 7.26
C PHE A 83 -6.40 -4.66 8.33
N ASP A 84 -5.68 -3.75 8.97
CA ASP A 84 -6.20 -2.88 10.02
C ASP A 84 -6.94 -1.67 9.43
N PHE A 85 -6.60 -1.31 8.19
CA PHE A 85 -7.12 -0.12 7.53
C PHE A 85 -7.14 -0.25 6.00
N ILE A 86 -8.23 0.23 5.41
CA ILE A 86 -8.41 0.39 3.97
C ILE A 86 -8.85 1.85 3.76
N PRO A 87 -8.02 2.72 3.16
CA PRO A 87 -8.39 4.09 2.86
C PRO A 87 -9.48 4.13 1.78
N HIS A 88 -10.31 5.17 1.83
CA HIS A 88 -11.37 5.45 0.85
C HIS A 88 -10.82 5.84 -0.52
#